data_AF-A0A5F1SCD1-F1
#
_entry.id   AF-A0A5F1SCD1-F1
#
_cell.length_a   1.000
_cell.length_b   1.000
_cell.length_c   1.000
_cell.angle_alpha   90.00
_cell.angle_beta   90.00
_cell.angle_gamma   90.00
#
_symmetry.space_group_name_H-M   'P 1'
#
loop_
_entity.id
_entity.type
_entity.pdbx_description
1 polymer ?
#
loop_
_entity_poly.entity_id
_entity_poly.type
_entity_poly.pdbx_seq_one_letter_code
_entity_poly.pdbx_strand_id
1 'polypeptide(L)'
;MSIVARDRRGGYGEAIVKALPHAEQVADRWHLMENSSRAFLDAVGKSMRQIRQTVGSNVVDPKLLTYAEKPQYEGYLRRQVMNEAIRELSKKGTSIRKIVRQTV
;
A
#
# COMPACT_ATOMS: atom_id res chain seq x y z
N MET A 1 23.92 35.14 -5.98
CA MET A 1 23.93 33.81 -5.34
C MET A 1 23.04 32.90 -6.15
N SER A 2 23.61 31.86 -6.76
CA SER A 2 22.86 30.88 -7.56
C SER A 2 22.74 29.57 -6.78
N ILE A 3 21.52 29.05 -6.69
CA ILE A 3 21.21 27.79 -6.03
C ILE A 3 20.68 26.82 -7.08
N VAL A 4 21.20 25.61 -7.09
CA VAL A 4 20.71 24.52 -7.93
C VAL A 4 20.13 23.44 -7.04
N ALA A 5 18.82 23.25 -7.14
CA ALA A 5 18.15 22.08 -6.55
C ALA A 5 18.37 20.88 -7.47
N ARG A 6 18.84 19.76 -6.92
CA ARG A 6 19.05 18.53 -7.69
C ARG A 6 18.53 17.29 -6.97
N ASP A 7 18.08 16.32 -7.76
CA ASP A 7 17.97 14.95 -7.29
C ASP A 7 19.36 14.40 -6.92
N ARG A 8 19.43 13.48 -5.96
CA ARG A 8 20.69 12.89 -5.46
C ARG A 8 21.23 11.76 -6.33
N ARG A 9 20.51 11.34 -7.38
CA ARG A 9 21.02 10.35 -8.36
C ARG A 9 22.40 10.73 -8.89
N GLY A 10 23.19 9.71 -9.22
CA GLY A 10 24.56 9.86 -9.71
C GLY A 10 24.63 10.72 -10.97
N GLY A 11 25.71 11.48 -11.12
CA GLY A 11 25.99 12.28 -12.32
C GLY A 11 25.56 13.75 -12.26
N TYR A 12 24.41 14.10 -11.66
CA TYR A 12 23.96 15.50 -11.66
C TYR A 12 24.89 16.42 -10.87
N GLY A 13 25.41 15.96 -9.73
CA GLY A 13 26.33 16.76 -8.91
C GLY A 13 27.62 17.12 -9.67
N GLU A 14 28.22 16.14 -10.35
CA GLU A 14 29.43 16.36 -11.15
C GLU A 14 29.16 17.26 -12.36
N ALA A 15 28.03 17.10 -13.03
CA ALA A 15 27.63 17.97 -14.14
C ALA A 15 27.45 19.42 -13.69
N ILE A 16 26.85 19.63 -12.51
CA ILE A 16 26.67 20.97 -11.93
C ILE A 16 28.00 21.57 -11.50
N VAL A 17 28.91 20.79 -10.90
CA VAL A 17 30.26 21.28 -10.57
C VAL A 17 31.01 21.75 -11.83
N LYS A 18 30.88 21.03 -12.95
CA LYS A 18 31.52 21.41 -14.22
C LYS A 18 30.87 22.64 -14.88
N ALA A 19 29.55 22.73 -14.88
CA ALA A 19 28.82 23.78 -15.59
C ALA A 19 28.65 25.07 -14.76
N LEU A 20 28.51 24.94 -13.44
CA LEU A 20 28.18 26.01 -12.49
C LEU A 20 28.98 25.84 -11.18
N PRO A 21 30.32 26.02 -11.21
CA PRO A 21 31.20 25.71 -10.07
C PRO A 21 30.95 26.56 -8.82
N HIS A 22 30.30 27.71 -8.98
CA HIS A 22 30.00 28.63 -7.88
C HIS A 22 28.55 28.52 -7.37
N ALA A 23 27.74 27.62 -7.94
CA ALA A 23 26.37 27.43 -7.50
C ALA A 23 26.31 26.53 -6.27
N GLU A 24 25.52 26.94 -5.27
CA GLU A 24 25.22 26.10 -4.12
C GLU A 24 24.27 24.99 -4.53
N GLN A 25 24.64 23.74 -4.25
CA GLN A 25 23.83 22.58 -4.59
C GLN A 25 22.99 22.15 -3.39
N VAL A 26 21.66 22.24 -3.53
CA VAL A 26 20.72 21.80 -2.51
C VAL A 26 19.96 20.57 -2.96
N ALA A 27 19.55 19.73 -2.01
CA ALA A 27 18.72 18.59 -2.33
C ALA A 27 17.32 19.05 -2.77
N ASP A 28 16.82 18.48 -3.86
CA ASP A 28 15.45 18.68 -4.30
C ASP A 28 14.47 18.12 -3.23
N ARG A 29 13.64 19.03 -2.70
CA ARG A 29 12.64 18.71 -1.66
C ARG A 29 11.52 17.82 -2.20
N TRP A 30 11.10 18.00 -3.45
CA TRP A 30 10.03 17.19 -4.04
C TRP A 30 10.45 15.73 -4.14
N HIS A 31 11.63 15.48 -4.72
CA HIS A 31 12.17 14.13 -4.85
C HIS A 31 12.42 13.47 -3.49
N LEU A 32 12.87 14.25 -2.50
CA LEU A 32 13.05 13.75 -1.14
C LEU A 32 11.72 13.32 -0.52
N MET A 33 10.68 14.15 -0.62
CA MET A 33 9.35 13.87 -0.07
C MET A 33 8.69 12.69 -0.79
N GLU A 34 8.78 12.62 -2.11
CA GLU A 34 8.24 11.51 -2.91
C GLU A 34 8.88 10.17 -2.53
N ASN A 35 10.22 10.12 -2.49
CA ASN A 35 10.95 8.90 -2.14
C ASN A 35 10.67 8.48 -0.68
N SER A 36 10.63 9.45 0.25
CA SER A 36 10.37 9.17 1.66
C SER A 36 8.94 8.65 1.87
N SER A 37 7.96 9.27 1.21
CA SER A 37 6.55 8.87 1.28
C SER A 37 6.36 7.46 0.73
N ARG A 38 6.95 7.15 -0.43
CA ARG A 38 6.89 5.82 -1.02
C ARG A 38 7.53 4.76 -0.11
N ALA A 39 8.73 5.02 0.41
CA ALA A 39 9.41 4.08 1.32
C ALA A 39 8.60 3.84 2.60
N PHE A 40 7.99 4.89 3.15
CA PHE A 40 7.11 4.79 4.31
C PHE A 40 5.86 3.96 4.00
N LEU A 41 5.18 4.24 2.89
CA LEU A 41 4.00 3.49 2.45
C LEU A 41 4.31 1.99 2.26
N ASP A 42 5.46 1.66 1.65
CA ASP A 42 5.89 0.27 1.48
C ASP A 42 6.14 -0.44 2.82
N ALA A 43 6.78 0.25 3.77
CA ALA A 43 7.07 -0.30 5.10
C ALA A 43 5.78 -0.51 5.93
N VAL A 44 4.88 0.47 5.89
CA VAL A 44 3.56 0.38 6.55
C VAL A 44 2.73 -0.72 5.90
N GLY A 45 2.66 -0.75 4.56
CA GLY A 45 1.93 -1.75 3.79
C GLY A 45 2.31 -3.19 4.17
N LYS A 46 3.62 -3.46 4.31
CA LYS A 46 4.15 -4.76 4.79
C LYS A 46 3.70 -5.12 6.21
N SER A 47 3.48 -4.12 7.06
CA SER A 47 3.15 -4.29 8.48
C SER A 47 1.64 -4.21 8.76
N MET A 48 0.80 -3.88 7.76
CA MET A 48 -0.62 -3.64 7.93
C MET A 48 -1.39 -4.79 8.58
N ARG A 49 -0.97 -6.05 8.36
CA ARG A 49 -1.58 -7.21 9.05
C ARG A 49 -1.41 -7.12 10.57
N GLN A 50 -0.19 -6.83 11.03
CA GLN A 50 0.13 -6.70 12.44
C GLN A 50 -0.52 -5.44 13.02
N ILE A 51 -0.49 -4.32 12.29
CA ILE A 51 -1.17 -3.08 12.69
C ILE A 51 -2.67 -3.34 12.93
N ARG A 52 -3.35 -4.03 12.01
CA ARG A 52 -4.78 -4.38 12.19
C ARG A 52 -5.03 -5.29 13.40
N GLN A 53 -4.16 -6.26 13.65
CA GLN A 53 -4.26 -7.15 14.80
C GLN A 53 -4.12 -6.39 16.13
N THR A 54 -3.15 -5.46 16.20
CA THR A 54 -2.85 -4.71 17.43
C THR A 54 -3.86 -3.59 17.70
N VAL A 55 -4.35 -2.91 16.65
CA VAL A 55 -5.32 -1.81 16.79
C VAL A 55 -6.71 -2.32 17.18
N GLY A 56 -6.97 -3.63 17.08
CA GLY A 56 -8.25 -4.23 17.48
C GLY A 56 -9.44 -3.85 16.59
N SER A 57 -9.23 -3.00 15.58
CA SER A 57 -10.26 -2.65 14.60
C SER A 57 -10.18 -3.61 13.42
N ASN A 58 -10.95 -4.70 13.50
CA ASN A 58 -11.28 -5.53 12.34
C ASN A 58 -12.19 -4.80 11.33
N VAL A 59 -12.64 -3.59 11.67
CA VAL A 59 -13.52 -2.76 10.86
C VAL A 59 -12.69 -1.67 10.20
N VAL A 60 -12.38 -1.87 8.92
CA VAL A 60 -11.84 -0.83 8.05
C VAL A 60 -13.01 0.06 7.62
N ASP A 61 -12.97 1.36 7.93
CA ASP A 61 -13.95 2.29 7.36
C ASP A 61 -13.73 2.36 5.85
N PRO A 62 -14.71 1.93 5.02
CA PRO A 62 -14.56 1.93 3.57
C PRO A 62 -14.31 3.33 2.99
N LYS A 63 -14.68 4.39 3.71
CA LYS A 63 -14.45 5.79 3.29
C LYS A 63 -12.99 6.20 3.34
N LEU A 64 -12.16 5.49 4.11
CA LEU A 64 -10.72 5.75 4.24
C LEU A 64 -9.88 4.99 3.22
N LEU A 65 -10.51 4.13 2.39
CA LEU A 65 -9.80 3.35 1.38
C LEU A 65 -9.36 4.23 0.21
N THR A 66 -8.08 4.11 -0.16
CA THR A 66 -7.58 4.66 -1.42
C THR A 66 -8.24 3.96 -2.61
N TYR A 67 -8.17 4.57 -3.79
CA TYR A 67 -8.76 4.00 -5.01
C TYR A 67 -8.20 2.61 -5.35
N ALA A 68 -6.91 2.38 -5.08
CA ALA A 68 -6.25 1.09 -5.30
C ALA A 68 -6.63 0.02 -4.27
N GLU A 69 -7.02 0.40 -3.05
CA GLU A 69 -7.42 -0.52 -1.99
C GLU A 69 -8.90 -0.95 -2.08
N LYS A 70 -9.75 -0.13 -2.70
CA LYS A 70 -11.20 -0.42 -2.86
C LYS A 70 -11.48 -1.78 -3.52
N PRO A 71 -10.87 -2.16 -4.67
CA PRO A 71 -11.10 -3.46 -5.28
C PRO A 71 -10.71 -4.65 -4.39
N GLN A 72 -9.67 -4.47 -3.57
CA GLN A 72 -9.21 -5.52 -2.66
C GLN A 72 -10.20 -5.71 -1.51
N TYR A 73 -10.74 -4.62 -0.98
CA TYR A 73 -11.77 -4.62 0.07
C TYR A 73 -13.09 -5.22 -0.42
N GLU A 74 -13.54 -4.86 -1.64
CA GLU A 74 -14.71 -5.47 -2.26
C GLU A 74 -14.52 -6.97 -2.51
N GLY A 75 -13.32 -7.38 -2.94
CA GLY A 75 -12.96 -8.80 -3.04
C GLY A 75 -12.94 -9.51 -1.68
N TYR A 76 -12.54 -8.83 -0.62
CA TYR A 76 -12.63 -9.34 0.75
C TYR A 76 -14.08 -9.53 1.20
N LEU A 77 -14.96 -8.54 0.97
CA LEU A 77 -16.38 -8.63 1.32
C LEU A 77 -17.08 -9.80 0.60
N ARG A 78 -16.82 -9.98 -0.70
CA ARG A 78 -17.35 -11.13 -1.46
C ARG A 78 -16.91 -12.47 -0.87
N ARG A 79 -15.65 -12.58 -0.44
CA ARG A 79 -15.13 -13.78 0.23
C ARG A 79 -15.75 -13.99 1.61
N GLN A 80 -16.01 -12.92 2.37
CA GLN A 80 -16.71 -13.02 3.66
C GLN A 80 -18.12 -13.59 3.49
N VAL A 81 -18.91 -13.05 2.55
CA VAL A 81 -20.26 -13.54 2.23
C VAL A 81 -20.21 -15.01 1.80
N MET A 82 -19.28 -15.38 0.92
CA MET A 82 -19.12 -16.77 0.49
C MET A 82 -18.75 -17.70 1.64
N ASN A 83 -17.81 -17.28 2.49
CA ASN A 83 -17.38 -18.06 3.66
C ASN A 83 -18.51 -18.25 4.66
N GLU A 84 -19.36 -17.24 4.85
CA GLU A 84 -20.55 -17.35 5.69
C GLU A 84 -21.55 -18.37 5.13
N ALA A 85 -21.84 -18.31 3.83
CA ALA A 85 -22.69 -19.30 3.17
C ALA A 85 -22.14 -20.74 3.29
N ILE A 86 -20.82 -20.92 3.12
CA ILE A 86 -20.13 -22.20 3.33
C ILE A 86 -20.30 -22.68 4.78
N ARG A 87 -20.12 -21.78 5.76
CA ARG A 87 -20.28 -22.09 7.19
C ARG A 87 -21.71 -22.51 7.51
N GLU A 88 -22.71 -21.83 6.94
CA GLU A 88 -24.12 -22.18 7.12
C GLU A 88 -24.46 -23.56 6.53
N LEU A 89 -23.96 -23.88 5.33
CA LEU A 89 -24.13 -25.22 4.76
C LEU A 89 -23.45 -26.30 5.62
N SER A 90 -22.27 -26.01 6.16
CA SER A 90 -21.55 -26.90 7.06
C SER A 90 -22.33 -27.14 8.37
N LYS A 91 -22.88 -26.08 8.98
CA LYS A 91 -23.72 -26.20 10.19
C LYS A 91 -24.96 -27.06 9.96
N LYS A 92 -25.52 -27.04 8.75
CA LYS A 92 -26.64 -27.88 8.32
C LYS A 92 -26.25 -29.35 8.06
N GLY A 93 -25.00 -29.74 8.32
CA GLY A 93 -24.51 -31.11 8.12
C GLY A 93 -24.26 -31.48 6.66
N THR A 94 -24.16 -30.50 5.76
CA THR A 94 -23.90 -30.74 4.33
C THR A 94 -22.47 -31.28 4.16
N SER A 95 -22.30 -32.37 3.41
CA SER A 95 -20.97 -32.92 3.16
C SER A 95 -20.10 -31.95 2.35
N ILE A 96 -18.79 -31.93 2.63
CA ILE A 96 -17.83 -31.01 1.98
C ILE A 96 -17.94 -31.07 0.45
N ARG A 97 -18.07 -32.28 -0.12
CA ARG A 97 -18.21 -32.47 -1.57
C ARG A 97 -19.48 -31.81 -2.15
N LYS A 98 -20.56 -31.77 -1.37
CA LYS A 98 -21.82 -31.11 -1.76
C LYS A 98 -21.75 -29.60 -1.58
N ILE A 99 -21.06 -29.11 -0.55
CA ILE A 99 -20.80 -27.67 -0.35
C ILE A 99 -20.01 -27.11 -1.53
N VAL A 100 -18.90 -27.75 -1.92
CA VAL A 100 -18.08 -27.28 -3.06
C VAL A 100 -18.90 -27.15 -4.34
N ARG A 101 -19.78 -28.12 -4.63
CA ARG A 101 -20.69 -28.08 -5.80
C ARG A 101 -21.72 -26.95 -5.76
N GLN A 102 -22.02 -26.40 -4.58
CA GLN A 102 -23.04 -25.38 -4.38
C GLN A 102 -22.46 -23.95 -4.29
N THR A 103 -21.15 -23.81 -4.08
CA THR A 103 -20.51 -22.52 -3.77
C THR A 103 -19.37 -22.13 -4.73
N VAL A 104 -18.88 -23.06 -5.56
CA VAL A 104 -17.79 -22.85 -6.54
C VAL A 104 -18.27 -23.31 -7.92
#